data_AF-A0A9P3NVP1-F1
#
_entry.id   AF-A0A9P3NVP1-F1
#
_cell.length_a   1.000
_cell.length_b   1.000
_cell.length_c   1.000
_cell.angle_alpha   90.00
_cell.angle_beta   90.00
_cell.angle_gamma   90.00
#
_symmetry.space_group_name_H-M   'P 1'
#
loop_
_entity.id
_entity.type
_entity.pdbx_description
1 polymer ?
#
loop_
_entity_poly.entity_id
_entity_poly.type
_entity_poly.pdbx_seq_one_letter_code
_entity_poly.pdbx_strand_id
1 'polypeptide(L)'
;MALRQPLGASSGDLMREDALTCSEHIRLVTRIAAVYGAFAALPLCGMHYGPRVTRPRLMRWSLAGAAVASGCALVQAVLWEPACEPQNVAAYDRR
;
A
#
# COMPACT_ATOMS: atom_id res chain seq x y z
N MET A 1 0.31 13.61 -4.09
CA MET A 1 1.22 13.80 -5.25
C MET A 1 1.05 12.58 -6.13
N ALA A 2 0.43 12.74 -7.29
CA ALA A 2 0.23 11.68 -8.28
C ALA A 2 1.23 11.88 -9.43
N LEU A 3 2.02 10.88 -9.75
CA LEU A 3 2.94 10.92 -10.89
C LEU A 3 2.24 10.68 -12.23
N ARG A 4 0.95 10.32 -12.20
CA ARG A 4 0.19 10.04 -13.42
C ARG A 4 0.07 11.25 -14.35
N GLN A 5 -0.21 12.44 -13.82
CA GLN A 5 -0.30 13.66 -14.61
C GLN A 5 1.05 14.07 -15.25
N PRO A 6 2.16 14.18 -14.50
CA PRO A 6 3.45 14.56 -15.11
C PRO A 6 3.99 13.51 -16.09
N LEU A 7 3.60 12.24 -15.94
CA LEU A 7 3.98 11.16 -16.86
C LEU A 7 2.98 10.98 -18.02
N GLY A 8 1.94 11.83 -18.14
CA GLY A 8 0.94 11.74 -19.20
C GLY A 8 -0.01 10.53 -19.12
N ALA A 9 -0.05 9.85 -17.98
CA ALA A 9 -0.89 8.67 -17.73
C ALA A 9 -2.30 9.02 -17.20
N SER A 10 -2.63 10.30 -17.07
CA SER A 10 -3.95 10.83 -16.70
C SER A 10 -4.18 12.19 -17.34
N SER A 11 -5.36 12.41 -17.90
CA SER A 11 -5.80 13.69 -18.48
C SER A 11 -6.33 14.67 -17.42
N GLY A 12 -6.37 14.26 -16.14
CA GLY A 12 -6.91 15.08 -15.05
C GLY A 12 -8.43 15.04 -14.92
N ASP A 13 -9.09 14.06 -15.54
CA ASP A 13 -10.53 13.85 -15.43
C ASP A 13 -10.95 13.48 -14.00
N LEU A 14 -12.17 13.88 -13.63
CA LEU A 14 -12.76 13.51 -12.35
C LEU A 14 -13.14 12.02 -12.37
N MET A 15 -12.83 11.33 -11.27
CA MET A 15 -13.30 9.97 -11.04
C MET A 15 -14.82 9.93 -10.93
N ARG A 16 -15.42 8.78 -11.26
CA ARG A 16 -16.85 8.53 -11.06
C ARG A 16 -17.21 8.67 -9.57
N GLU A 17 -18.38 9.24 -9.29
CA GLU A 17 -18.83 9.53 -7.91
C GLU A 17 -18.99 8.28 -7.02
N ASP A 18 -19.26 7.12 -7.62
CA ASP A 18 -19.40 5.84 -6.90
C ASP A 18 -18.05 5.19 -6.53
N ALA A 19 -16.92 5.79 -6.93
CA ALA A 19 -15.61 5.23 -6.70
C ALA A 19 -15.14 5.43 -5.25
N LEU A 20 -14.34 4.48 -4.75
CA LEU A 20 -13.69 4.56 -3.44
C LEU A 20 -12.86 5.85 -3.33
N THR A 21 -12.92 6.51 -2.17
CA THR A 21 -12.11 7.70 -1.89
C THR A 21 -10.63 7.32 -1.72
N CYS A 22 -9.72 8.28 -1.87
CA CYS A 22 -8.29 8.03 -1.65
C CYS A 22 -8.01 7.48 -0.25
N SER A 23 -8.65 8.04 0.79
CA SER A 23 -8.44 7.58 2.16
C SER A 23 -8.97 6.15 2.40
N GLU A 24 -10.12 5.79 1.84
CA GLU A 24 -10.66 4.43 1.91
C GLU A 24 -9.79 3.44 1.14
N HIS A 25 -9.38 3.80 -0.08
CA HIS A 25 -8.52 2.98 -0.92
C HIS A 25 -7.17 2.71 -0.23
N ILE A 26 -6.51 3.75 0.28
CA ILE A 26 -5.25 3.61 1.01
C ILE A 26 -5.44 2.71 2.23
N ARG A 27 -6.50 2.91 3.03
CA ARG A 27 -6.75 2.06 4.21
C ARG A 27 -6.95 0.60 3.83
N LEU A 28 -7.69 0.32 2.77
CA LEU A 28 -7.94 -1.05 2.32
C LEU A 28 -6.64 -1.70 1.84
N VAL A 29 -5.93 -1.04 0.91
CA VAL A 29 -4.72 -1.61 0.30
C VAL A 29 -3.60 -1.76 1.34
N THR A 30 -3.40 -0.78 2.22
CA THR A 30 -2.36 -0.89 3.27
C THR A 30 -2.66 -2.00 4.28
N ARG A 31 -3.93 -2.23 4.64
CA ARG A 31 -4.32 -3.36 5.49
C ARG A 31 -4.06 -4.70 4.82
N ILE A 32 -4.48 -4.86 3.56
CA ILE A 32 -4.23 -6.07 2.78
C ILE A 32 -2.73 -6.32 2.64
N ALA A 33 -1.97 -5.29 2.28
CA ALA A 33 -0.52 -5.36 2.12
C ALA A 33 0.19 -5.68 3.44
N ALA A 34 -0.25 -5.13 4.57
CA ALA A 34 0.32 -5.44 5.88
C ALA A 34 0.13 -6.93 6.24
N VAL A 35 -1.07 -7.47 6.04
CA VAL A 35 -1.35 -8.90 6.27
C VAL A 35 -0.50 -9.75 5.33
N TYR A 36 -0.51 -9.45 4.04
CA TYR A 36 0.27 -10.19 3.06
C TYR A 36 1.77 -10.12 3.34
N GLY A 37 2.31 -8.95 3.67
CA GLY A 37 3.70 -8.73 4.02
C GLY A 37 4.13 -9.51 5.26
N ALA A 38 3.25 -9.60 6.27
CA ALA A 38 3.52 -10.39 7.47
C ALA A 38 3.71 -11.88 7.15
N PHE A 39 2.86 -12.44 6.29
CA PHE A 39 2.94 -13.84 5.88
C PHE A 39 4.07 -14.10 4.89
N ALA A 40 4.29 -13.21 3.92
CA ALA A 40 5.34 -13.32 2.92
C ALA A 40 6.76 -13.27 3.53
N ALA A 41 6.93 -12.62 4.70
CA ALA A 41 8.20 -12.59 5.41
C ALA A 41 8.56 -13.90 6.13
N LEU A 42 7.60 -14.81 6.37
CA LEU A 42 7.85 -16.08 7.05
C LEU A 42 8.78 -17.02 6.25
N PRO A 43 8.54 -17.31 4.95
CA PRO A 43 9.47 -18.13 4.17
C PRO A 43 10.84 -17.47 4.02
N LEU A 44 10.91 -16.13 3.92
CA LEU A 44 12.18 -15.40 3.89
C LEU A 44 12.97 -15.56 5.20
N CYS A 45 12.29 -15.53 6.35
CA CYS A 45 12.88 -15.82 7.65
C CYS A 45 13.44 -17.26 7.71
N GLY A 46 12.69 -18.21 7.16
CA GLY A 46 13.10 -19.60 7.02
C GLY A 46 14.34 -19.79 6.15
N MET A 47 14.41 -19.12 5.00
CA MET A 47 15.59 -19.17 4.12
C MET A 47 16.82 -18.50 4.76
N HIS A 48 16.62 -17.40 5.50
CA HIS A 48 17.73 -16.67 6.10
C HIS A 48 18.35 -17.36 7.32
N TYR A 49 17.54 -17.98 8.19
CA TYR A 49 18.04 -18.63 9.41
C TYR A 49 18.06 -20.18 9.35
N GLY A 50 17.43 -20.79 8.35
CA GLY A 50 17.34 -22.23 8.20
C GLY A 50 16.70 -22.92 9.42
N PRO A 51 17.26 -24.03 9.93
CA PRO A 51 16.69 -24.76 11.07
C PRO A 51 16.79 -24.01 12.42
N ARG A 52 17.46 -22.85 12.47
CA ARG A 52 17.66 -22.06 13.71
C ARG A 52 16.62 -20.95 13.90
N VAL A 53 15.45 -21.08 13.31
CA VAL A 53 14.35 -20.12 13.47
C VAL A 53 13.78 -20.22 14.88
N THR A 54 13.64 -19.06 15.54
CA THR A 54 12.99 -18.95 16.84
C THR A 54 11.75 -18.07 16.72
N ARG A 55 10.74 -18.31 17.57
CA ARG A 55 9.49 -17.51 17.61
C ARG A 55 9.72 -15.97 17.64
N PRO A 56 10.64 -15.41 18.45
CA PRO A 56 10.86 -13.96 18.43
C PRO A 56 11.46 -13.45 17.11
N ARG A 57 12.32 -14.24 16.44
CA ARG A 57 12.84 -13.86 15.11
C ARG A 57 11.73 -13.87 14.07
N LEU A 58 10.86 -14.88 14.13
CA LEU A 58 9.70 -14.98 13.24
C LEU A 58 8.78 -13.75 13.38
N MET A 59 8.45 -13.36 14.62
CA MET A 59 7.64 -12.15 14.88
C MET A 59 8.30 -10.86 14.36
N ARG A 60 9.63 -10.72 14.54
CA ARG A 60 10.34 -9.54 14.03
C ARG A 60 10.30 -9.48 12.50
N TRP A 61 10.46 -10.62 11.83
CA TRP A 61 10.36 -10.72 10.38
C TRP A 61 8.95 -10.45 9.88
N SER A 62 7.91 -10.97 10.54
CA SER A 62 6.53 -10.69 10.15
C SER A 62 6.18 -9.21 10.33
N LEU A 63 6.61 -8.58 11.43
CA LEU A 63 6.41 -7.14 11.66
C LEU A 63 7.13 -6.30 10.60
N ALA A 64 8.40 -6.64 10.30
CA ALA A 64 9.16 -5.95 9.25
C ALA A 64 8.50 -6.12 7.87
N GLY A 65 8.06 -7.33 7.54
CA GLY A 65 7.33 -7.62 6.31
C GLY A 65 6.04 -6.81 6.18
N ALA A 66 5.25 -6.74 7.26
CA ALA A 66 4.03 -5.93 7.29
C ALA A 66 4.32 -4.44 7.07
N ALA A 67 5.33 -3.91 7.77
CA ALA A 67 5.71 -2.49 7.66
C ALA A 67 6.22 -2.14 6.26
N VAL A 68 7.08 -2.99 5.68
CA VAL A 68 7.63 -2.75 4.33
C VAL A 68 6.52 -2.84 3.28
N ALA A 69 5.71 -3.90 3.31
CA ALA A 69 4.65 -4.08 2.32
C ALA A 69 3.58 -2.97 2.40
N SER A 70 3.18 -2.57 3.61
CA SER A 70 2.25 -1.44 3.79
C SER A 70 2.85 -0.11 3.34
N GLY A 71 4.13 0.15 3.61
CA GLY A 71 4.84 1.32 3.11
C GLY A 71 4.87 1.38 1.58
N CYS A 72 5.27 0.28 0.93
CA CYS A 72 5.27 0.18 -0.53
C CYS A 72 3.86 0.37 -1.12
N ALA A 73 2.85 -0.25 -0.53
CA ALA A 73 1.47 -0.11 -0.95
C ALA A 73 0.95 1.32 -0.82
N LEU A 74 1.30 2.02 0.26
CA LEU A 74 0.93 3.43 0.46
C LEU A 74 1.59 4.31 -0.59
N VAL A 75 2.88 4.11 -0.86
CA VAL A 75 3.62 4.84 -1.89
C VAL A 75 3.02 4.59 -3.27
N GLN A 76 2.73 3.32 -3.60
CA GLN A 76 2.09 2.95 -4.86
C GLN A 76 0.71 3.63 -5.01
N ALA A 77 -0.12 3.57 -3.96
CA ALA A 77 -1.45 4.16 -3.99
C ALA A 77 -1.40 5.68 -4.18
N VAL A 78 -0.56 6.39 -3.42
CA VAL A 78 -0.45 7.84 -3.52
C VAL A 78 0.09 8.28 -4.88
N LEU A 79 1.06 7.55 -5.45
CA LEU A 79 1.71 7.94 -6.70
C LEU A 79 0.91 7.57 -7.95
N TRP A 80 0.21 6.43 -7.94
CA TRP A 80 -0.33 5.80 -9.14
C TRP A 80 -1.83 5.56 -9.14
N GLU A 81 -2.55 5.77 -8.03
CA GLU A 81 -4.01 5.60 -8.04
C GLU A 81 -4.72 6.88 -8.46
N PRO A 82 -5.71 6.79 -9.38
CA PRO A 82 -6.47 7.96 -9.82
C PRO A 82 -7.29 8.58 -8.67
N ALA A 83 -7.70 7.78 -7.68
CA ALA A 83 -8.38 8.25 -6.47
C ALA A 83 -7.54 9.28 -5.69
N CYS A 84 -6.22 9.13 -5.70
CA CYS A 84 -5.28 9.97 -4.95
C CYS A 84 -4.69 11.14 -5.76
N GLU A 85 -5.21 11.38 -6.96
CA GLU A 85 -4.93 12.61 -7.71
C GLU A 85 -5.49 13.83 -6.96
N PRO A 86 -4.77 14.97 -6.97
CA PRO A 86 -5.10 16.12 -6.12
C PRO A 86 -6.52 16.65 -6.33
N GLN A 87 -7.01 16.64 -7.58
CA GLN A 87 -8.38 17.07 -7.88
C GLN A 87 -9.46 16.11 -7.34
N ASN A 88 -9.21 14.79 -7.36
CA ASN A 88 -10.14 13.79 -6.82
C ASN A 88 -10.14 13.80 -5.29
N VAL A 89 -8.97 13.98 -4.67
CA VAL A 89 -8.86 14.15 -3.22
C VAL A 89 -9.59 15.41 -2.76
N ALA A 90 -9.46 16.52 -3.49
CA ALA A 90 -10.17 17.76 -3.18
C ALA A 90 -11.69 17.63 -3.32
N ALA A 91 -12.17 16.85 -4.30
CA ALA A 91 -13.59 16.65 -4.56
C ALA A 91 -14.26 15.67 -3.59
N TYR A 92 -13.61 14.56 -3.25
CA TYR A 92 -14.25 13.43 -2.57
C TYR A 92 -13.77 13.17 -1.14
N ASP A 93 -12.52 13.48 -0.81
CA ASP A 93 -11.93 13.12 0.50
C ASP A 93 -12.18 14.20 1.57
N ARG A 94 -12.72 15.35 1.17
CA ARG A 94 -13.09 16.49 2.04
C ARG A 94 -14.61 16.65 2.24
N ARG A 95 -15.42 15.74 1.72
CA ARG A 95 -16.85 15.65 2.05
C ARG A 95 -17.02 15.18 3.49
#